data_AF-A0A1C2IYH8-F1
#
_entry.id   AF-A0A1C2IYH8-F1
#
_cell.length_a   1.000
_cell.length_b   1.000
_cell.length_c   1.000
_cell.angle_alpha   90.00
_cell.angle_beta   90.00
_cell.angle_gamma   90.00
#
_symmetry.space_group_name_H-M   'P 1'
#
loop_
_entity.id
_entity.type
_entity.pdbx_description
1 polymer ?
#
loop_
_entity_poly.entity_id
_entity_poly.type
_entity_poly.pdbx_seq_one_letter_code
_entity_poly.pdbx_strand_id
1 'polypeptide(L)'
;MQIGRPTRRICADFFDDPAVELDLLEVQLGINRAYRNKGERDTALMELAVLSLKKHIAAYSGLMGDKYPSYADVTAWLESDGYLSKFTDFLLHDKNPALIAHDPSQPVESVDTEHEHSG
;
A
#
# COMPACT_ATOMS: atom_id res chain seq x y z
N MET A 1 5.18 -18.01 -17.64
CA MET A 1 5.88 -17.51 -16.43
C MET A 1 6.76 -16.34 -16.83
N GLN A 2 6.29 -15.11 -16.68
CA GLN A 2 7.16 -13.94 -16.78
C GLN A 2 7.83 -13.77 -15.41
N ILE A 3 9.11 -14.14 -15.34
CA ILE A 3 9.96 -13.86 -14.18
C ILE A 3 10.40 -12.41 -14.35
N GLY A 4 9.58 -11.48 -13.87
CA GLY A 4 9.96 -10.07 -13.80
C GLY A 4 11.22 -9.94 -12.93
N ARG A 5 12.22 -9.19 -13.41
CA ARG A 5 13.42 -8.93 -12.59
C ARG A 5 13.00 -8.15 -11.34
N PRO A 6 13.46 -8.54 -10.14
CA PRO A 6 13.16 -7.77 -8.93
C PRO A 6 13.66 -6.34 -9.12
N THR A 7 12.74 -5.38 -9.07
CA THR A 7 13.07 -3.95 -9.16
C THR A 7 13.14 -3.39 -7.75
N ARG A 8 14.32 -2.97 -7.30
CA ARG A 8 14.43 -2.17 -6.06
C ARG A 8 13.82 -0.80 -6.33
N ARG A 9 12.67 -0.52 -5.72
CA ARG A 9 12.00 0.78 -5.84
C ARG A 9 12.11 1.63 -4.58
N ILE A 10 12.45 1.03 -3.44
CA ILE A 10 12.41 1.69 -2.13
C ILE A 10 13.71 1.39 -1.39
N CYS A 11 14.49 2.44 -1.15
CA CYS A 11 15.58 2.48 -0.18
C CYS A 11 15.26 3.63 0.77
N ALA A 12 14.82 3.31 1.99
CA ALA A 12 14.54 4.29 3.01
C ALA A 12 15.48 4.00 4.19
N ASP A 13 16.29 5.00 4.55
CA ASP A 13 17.15 4.93 5.72
C ASP A 13 16.45 5.71 6.85
N PHE A 14 16.16 5.00 7.94
CA PHE A 14 15.57 5.58 9.15
C PHE A 14 16.65 5.74 10.21
N PHE A 15 16.61 6.85 10.94
CA PHE A 15 17.56 7.18 12.00
C PHE A 15 16.79 7.54 13.26
N ASP A 16 17.42 7.35 14.42
CA ASP A 16 16.88 7.74 15.74
C ASP A 16 15.47 7.18 16.01
N ASP A 17 14.52 8.03 16.40
CA ASP A 17 13.19 7.63 16.86
C ASP A 17 12.42 6.77 15.81
N PRO A 18 12.31 7.17 14.53
CA PRO A 18 11.70 6.31 13.49
C PRO A 18 12.30 4.92 13.36
N ALA A 19 13.62 4.77 13.58
CA ALA A 19 14.26 3.45 13.52
C ALA A 19 13.80 2.57 14.71
N VAL A 20 13.71 3.16 15.91
CA VAL A 20 13.22 2.48 17.11
C VAL A 20 11.74 2.11 16.98
N GLU A 21 10.92 2.99 16.41
CA GLU A 21 9.50 2.72 16.16
C GLU A 21 9.32 1.56 15.18
N LEU A 22 10.12 1.51 14.12
CA LEU A 22 10.10 0.41 13.16
C LEU A 22 10.46 -0.92 13.84
N ASP A 23 11.50 -0.94 14.67
CA ASP A 23 11.88 -2.12 15.46
C ASP A 23 10.75 -2.58 16.39
N LEU A 24 10.03 -1.65 17.02
CA LEU A 24 8.89 -1.98 17.86
C LEU A 24 7.74 -2.59 17.06
N LEU A 25 7.44 -2.05 15.89
CA LEU A 25 6.42 -2.59 14.98
C LEU A 25 6.78 -4.00 14.50
N GLU A 26 8.06 -4.25 14.20
CA GLU A 26 8.54 -5.60 13.86
C GLU A 26 8.27 -6.61 14.98
N VAL A 27 8.53 -6.21 16.23
CA VAL A 27 8.28 -7.05 17.41
C VAL A 27 6.78 -7.30 17.60
N GLN A 28 5.95 -6.26 17.47
CA GLN A 28 4.49 -6.38 17.60
C GLN A 28 3.87 -7.29 16.54
N LEU A 29 4.35 -7.19 15.30
CA LEU A 29 3.95 -8.07 14.19
C LEU A 29 4.47 -9.50 14.36
N GLY A 30 5.45 -9.73 15.24
CA GLY A 30 6.11 -11.02 15.40
C GLY A 30 6.85 -11.47 14.15
N ILE A 31 7.28 -10.53 13.30
CA ILE A 31 7.86 -10.84 11.98
C ILE A 31 9.17 -11.65 12.10
N ASN A 32 9.89 -11.43 13.20
CA ASN A 32 11.08 -12.19 13.58
C ASN A 32 10.83 -13.70 13.80
N ARG A 33 9.58 -14.12 14.01
CA ARG A 33 9.20 -15.54 14.12
C ARG A 33 8.92 -16.17 12.76
N ALA A 34 8.46 -15.37 11.81
CA ALA A 34 8.10 -15.82 10.47
C ALA A 34 9.30 -15.84 9.52
N TYR A 35 10.23 -14.88 9.65
CA TYR A 35 11.37 -14.72 8.76
C TYR A 35 12.69 -14.60 9.54
N ARG A 36 13.69 -15.36 9.10
CA ARG A 36 14.97 -15.48 9.81
C ARG A 36 16.02 -14.49 9.32
N ASN A 37 15.95 -14.08 8.06
CA ASN A 37 16.93 -13.16 7.47
C ASN A 37 16.36 -11.73 7.38
N LYS A 38 17.25 -10.74 7.46
CA LYS A 38 16.86 -9.32 7.43
C LYS A 38 16.16 -8.94 6.13
N GLY A 39 16.67 -9.41 4.99
CA GLY A 39 16.10 -9.05 3.68
C GLY A 39 14.65 -9.50 3.48
N GLU A 40 14.29 -10.68 3.99
CA GLU A 40 12.91 -11.19 3.99
C GLU A 40 12.02 -10.36 4.92
N ARG A 41 12.51 -10.01 6.11
CA ARG A 41 11.77 -9.11 7.03
C ARG A 41 11.51 -7.76 6.39
N ASP A 42 12.55 -7.12 5.85
CA ASP A 42 12.44 -5.84 5.15
C ASP A 42 11.43 -5.93 4.00
N THR A 43 11.46 -7.04 3.23
CA THR A 43 10.52 -7.28 2.12
C THR A 43 9.08 -7.40 2.62
N ALA A 44 8.85 -8.24 3.63
CA ALA A 44 7.52 -8.46 4.19
C ALA A 44 6.92 -7.21 4.86
N LEU A 45 7.75 -6.40 5.56
CA LEU A 45 7.32 -5.09 6.07
C LEU A 45 6.92 -4.16 4.93
N MET A 46 7.70 -4.13 3.85
CA MET A 46 7.41 -3.30 2.70
C MET A 46 6.11 -3.72 2.01
N GLU A 47 5.87 -5.02 1.86
CA GLU A 47 4.61 -5.56 1.33
C GLU A 47 3.42 -5.13 2.20
N LEU A 48 3.55 -5.23 3.52
CA LEU A 48 2.51 -4.81 4.46
C LEU A 48 2.26 -3.29 4.40
N ALA A 49 3.32 -2.48 4.34
CA ALA A 49 3.24 -1.04 4.23
C ALA A 49 2.53 -0.62 2.94
N VAL A 50 2.85 -1.25 1.81
CA VAL A 50 2.19 -0.99 0.53
C VAL A 50 0.71 -1.38 0.58
N LEU A 51 0.37 -2.54 1.15
CA LEU A 51 -1.02 -2.96 1.32
C LEU A 51 -1.82 -1.97 2.17
N SER A 52 -1.23 -1.52 3.28
CA SER A 52 -1.81 -0.50 4.13
C SER A 52 -2.01 0.80 3.36
N LEU A 53 -0.97 1.33 2.71
CA LEU A 53 -1.01 2.59 1.96
C LEU A 53 -2.09 2.58 0.87
N LYS A 54 -2.26 1.47 0.15
CA LYS A 54 -3.32 1.34 -0.88
C LYS A 54 -4.72 1.51 -0.28
N LYS A 55 -4.99 0.92 0.89
CA LYS A 55 -6.27 1.07 1.58
C LYS A 55 -6.51 2.51 2.05
N HIS A 56 -5.47 3.16 2.58
CA HIS A 56 -5.56 4.54 3.04
C HIS A 56 -5.81 5.52 1.90
N ILE A 57 -5.10 5.38 0.78
CA ILE A 57 -5.33 6.19 -0.41
C ILE A 57 -6.75 5.97 -0.95
N ALA A 58 -7.19 4.72 -1.05
CA ALA A 58 -8.54 4.41 -1.52
C ALA A 58 -9.64 5.00 -0.60
N ALA A 59 -9.45 4.89 0.72
CA ALA A 59 -10.36 5.49 1.69
C ALA A 59 -10.38 7.02 1.59
N TYR A 60 -9.21 7.66 1.51
CA TYR A 60 -9.11 9.10 1.32
C TYR A 60 -9.84 9.54 0.04
N SER A 61 -9.54 8.88 -1.08
CA SER A 61 -10.17 9.17 -2.37
C SER A 61 -11.68 8.97 -2.34
N GLY A 62 -12.16 7.92 -1.69
CA GLY A 62 -13.60 7.65 -1.54
C GLY A 62 -14.31 8.69 -0.67
N LEU A 63 -13.66 9.17 0.40
CA LEU A 63 -14.24 10.15 1.32
C LEU A 63 -14.20 11.58 0.78
N MET A 64 -13.10 11.97 0.12
CA MET A 64 -12.87 13.34 -0.34
C MET A 64 -13.27 13.56 -1.79
N GLY A 65 -13.52 12.50 -2.56
CA GLY A 65 -13.83 12.57 -3.99
C GLY A 65 -12.63 12.88 -4.88
N ASP A 66 -11.41 12.87 -4.33
CA ASP A 66 -10.17 13.12 -5.07
C ASP A 66 -9.51 11.81 -5.50
N LYS A 67 -9.43 11.58 -6.82
CA LYS A 67 -8.84 10.37 -7.40
C LYS A 67 -7.31 10.30 -7.23
N TYR A 68 -6.63 11.44 -7.13
CA TYR A 68 -5.17 11.50 -7.09
C TYR A 68 -4.69 12.45 -5.99
N PRO A 69 -4.88 12.07 -4.72
CA PRO A 69 -4.59 12.95 -3.60
C PRO A 69 -3.10 13.25 -3.48
N SER A 70 -2.78 14.45 -3.02
CA SER A 70 -1.40 14.83 -2.79
C SER A 70 -0.85 14.18 -1.52
N TYR A 71 0.48 14.03 -1.45
CA TYR A 71 1.15 13.54 -0.24
C TYR A 71 0.75 14.34 1.01
N ALA A 72 0.76 15.68 0.91
CA ALA A 72 0.47 16.55 2.05
C ALA A 72 -0.96 16.34 2.58
N ASP A 73 -1.92 16.16 1.68
CA ASP A 73 -3.32 15.99 2.07
C ASP A 73 -3.56 14.64 2.76
N VAL A 74 -2.96 13.57 2.22
CA VAL A 74 -3.07 12.23 2.84
C VAL A 74 -2.40 12.21 4.20
N THR A 75 -1.20 12.78 4.34
CA THR A 75 -0.49 12.84 5.63
C THR A 75 -1.27 13.65 6.66
N ALA A 76 -1.74 14.85 6.31
CA ALA A 76 -2.53 15.69 7.21
C ALA A 76 -3.84 14.99 7.63
N TRP A 77 -4.44 14.20 6.73
CA TRP A 77 -5.60 13.39 7.08
C TRP A 77 -5.25 12.28 8.06
N LEU A 78 -4.19 11.50 7.83
CA LEU A 78 -3.75 10.41 8.72
C LEU A 78 -3.42 10.90 10.13
N GLU A 79 -2.89 12.10 10.26
CA GLU A 79 -2.54 12.74 11.54
C GLU A 79 -3.75 13.38 12.24
N SER A 80 -4.92 13.44 11.60
CA SER A 80 -6.10 14.11 12.17
C SER A 80 -6.80 13.28 13.25
N ASP A 81 -7.30 13.94 14.30
CA ASP A 81 -7.98 13.30 15.45
C ASP A 81 -9.21 12.43 15.09
N GLY A 82 -9.76 12.62 13.89
CA GLY A 82 -10.91 11.87 13.38
C GLY A 82 -10.59 10.78 12.37
N TYR A 83 -9.31 10.57 12.02
CA TYR A 83 -8.92 9.65 10.95
C TYR A 83 -9.40 8.22 11.21
N LEU A 84 -9.14 7.66 12.39
CA LEU A 84 -9.51 6.28 12.70
C LEU A 84 -11.01 6.03 12.58
N SER A 85 -11.84 6.98 13.05
CA SER A 85 -13.30 6.88 12.92
C SER A 85 -13.71 6.88 11.44
N LYS A 86 -13.23 7.86 10.67
CA LYS A 86 -13.57 7.99 9.24
C LYS A 86 -13.10 6.78 8.43
N PHE A 87 -11.91 6.27 8.72
CA PHE A 87 -11.35 5.10 8.06
C PHE A 87 -12.15 3.84 8.41
N THR A 88 -12.51 3.66 9.68
CA THR A 88 -13.36 2.54 10.12
C THR A 88 -14.74 2.60 9.46
N ASP A 89 -15.36 3.78 9.43
CA ASP A 89 -16.66 3.98 8.78
C ASP A 89 -16.57 3.66 7.29
N PHE A 90 -15.51 4.10 6.60
CA PHE A 90 -15.25 3.73 5.21
C PHE A 90 -15.17 2.21 5.04
N LEU A 91 -14.36 1.51 5.85
CA LEU A 91 -14.21 0.06 5.76
C LEU A 91 -15.51 -0.72 6.01
N LEU A 92 -16.39 -0.22 6.88
CA LEU A 92 -17.67 -0.86 7.18
C LEU A 92 -18.72 -0.68 6.07
N HIS A 93 -18.62 0.41 5.31
CA HIS A 93 -19.60 0.77 4.28
C HIS A 93 -19.11 0.57 2.85
N ASP A 94 -17.81 0.31 2.66
CA ASP A 94 -17.26 -0.05 1.36
C ASP A 94 -17.78 -1.44 0.95
N LYS A 95 -18.64 -1.45 -0.07
CA LYS A 95 -19.24 -2.66 -0.64
C LYS A 95 -18.35 -3.33 -1.69
N ASN A 96 -17.15 -2.79 -1.94
CA ASN A 96 -16.25 -3.29 -2.97
C ASN A 96 -15.05 -4.05 -2.37
N PRO A 97 -15.14 -5.38 -2.19
CA PRO A 97 -14.06 -6.19 -1.62
C PRO A 97 -12.79 -6.24 -2.48
N ALA A 98 -12.83 -5.73 -3.72
CA ALA A 98 -11.71 -5.75 -4.65
C ALA A 98 -10.50 -4.90 -4.20
N LEU A 99 -10.69 -3.93 -3.30
CA LEU A 99 -9.58 -3.17 -2.71
C LEU A 99 -8.79 -3.97 -1.66
N ILE A 100 -9.33 -5.09 -1.19
CA ILE A 100 -8.76 -5.94 -0.14
C ILE A 100 -8.10 -7.20 -0.74
N ALA A 101 -8.56 -7.67 -1.89
CA ALA A 101 -8.03 -8.85 -2.56
C ALA A 101 -7.24 -8.46 -3.82
N HIS A 102 -5.93 -8.23 -3.68
CA HIS A 102 -5.05 -8.50 -4.82
C HIS A 102 -4.90 -10.03 -4.91
N ASP A 103 -5.72 -10.66 -5.75
CA ASP A 103 -5.41 -11.99 -6.26
C ASP A 103 -4.34 -11.81 -7.35
N PRO A 104 -3.09 -12.27 -7.15
CA PRO A 104 -2.05 -12.21 -8.18
C PRO A 104 -2.36 -13.09 -9.41
N SER A 105 -3.47 -13.82 -9.41
CA SER A 105 -3.87 -14.74 -10.48
C SER A 105 -4.73 -14.10 -11.58
N GLN A 106 -5.20 -12.85 -11.43
CA GLN A 106 -6.00 -12.22 -12.48
C GLN A 106 -5.13 -11.62 -13.60
N PRO A 107 -5.38 -11.99 -14.88
CA PRO A 107 -4.65 -11.43 -16.00
C PRO A 107 -5.06 -9.98 -16.23
N VAL A 108 -4.07 -9.12 -16.44
CA VAL A 108 -4.27 -7.75 -16.93
C VAL A 108 -4.79 -7.86 -18.36
N GLU A 109 -6.05 -7.49 -18.59
CA GLU A 109 -6.56 -7.33 -19.96
C GLU A 109 -5.73 -6.25 -20.67
N SER A 110 -5.00 -6.68 -21.70
CA SER A 110 -4.33 -5.80 -22.64
C SER A 110 -5.41 -5.06 -23.43
N VAL A 111 -5.49 -3.74 -23.23
CA VAL A 111 -6.27 -2.86 -24.10
C VAL A 111 -5.54 -2.79 -25.43
N ASP A 112 -6.01 -3.57 -26.41
CA ASP A 112 -5.63 -3.43 -27.80
C ASP A 112 -6.08 -2.04 -28.27
N THR A 113 -5.12 -1.15 -28.51
CA THR A 113 -5.38 0.10 -29.21
C THR A 113 -4.93 -0.08 -30.65
N GLU A 114 -5.88 -0.43 -31.51
CA GLU A 114 -5.71 -0.39 -32.96
C GLU A 114 -5.28 1.02 -33.38
N HIS A 115 -4.11 1.14 -34.01
CA HIS A 115 -3.72 2.34 -34.75
C HIS A 115 -3.91 2.04 -36.23
N GLU A 116 -5.07 2.42 -36.76
CA GLU A 116 -5.27 2.65 -38.17
C GLU A 116 -4.34 3.80 -38.61
N HIS A 117 -3.41 3.50 -39.53
CA HIS A 117 -2.80 4.52 -40.37
C HIS A 117 -3.33 4.33 -41.79
N SER A 118 -4.32 5.17 -42.13
CA SER A 118 -4.64 5.55 -43.51
C SER A 118 -3.80 6.77 -43.88
N GLY A 119 -3.11 6.71 -45.02
CA GLY A 119 -2.36 7.82 -45.62
C GLY A 119 -1.23 7.34 -46.52
#